data_AF-A0A7J3HZU7-F1
#
_entry.id   AF-A0A7J3HZU7-F1
#
_cell.length_a   1.000
_cell.length_b   1.000
_cell.length_c   1.000
_cell.angle_alpha   90.00
_cell.angle_beta   90.00
_cell.angle_gamma   90.00
#
_symmetry.space_group_name_H-M   'P 1'
#
loop_
_entity.id
_entity.type
_entity.pdbx_description
1 polymer ?
#
loop_
_entity_poly.entity_id
_entity_poly.type
_entity_poly.pdbx_seq_one_letter_code
_entity_poly.pdbx_strand_id
1 'polypeptide(L)'
;MSYNHVTPDIVKTLESIVGKEYVSADVAMRHSYLSRGIMGLEATTPEVVVRPRYVEEVRKVLILANENHIPVTPAAGGLSGGYAAPLIQPGGILLDLSRMD
;
A
#
# COMPACT_ATOMS: atom_id res chain seq x y z
N MET A 1 -1.34 -19.49 -5.50
CA MET A 1 -0.75 -19.25 -4.17
C MET A 1 -1.60 -18.18 -3.49
N SER A 2 -1.96 -18.37 -2.22
CA SER A 2 -2.78 -17.40 -1.48
C SER A 2 -1.88 -16.41 -0.74
N TYR A 3 -2.24 -15.13 -0.80
CA TYR A 3 -1.61 -14.10 0.01
C TYR A 3 -2.29 -14.00 1.38
N ASN A 4 -1.59 -13.45 2.36
CA ASN A 4 -2.09 -13.19 3.71
C ASN A 4 -2.65 -11.76 3.83
N HIS A 5 -3.59 -11.59 4.75
CA HIS A 5 -4.17 -10.30 5.10
C HIS A 5 -3.24 -9.48 6.02
N VAL A 6 -3.35 -8.16 5.95
CA VAL A 6 -2.68 -7.24 6.87
C VAL A 6 -3.36 -7.34 8.25
N THR A 7 -2.56 -7.63 9.29
CA THR A 7 -3.02 -7.68 10.68
C THR A 7 -2.73 -6.38 11.43
N PRO A 8 -3.40 -6.12 12.58
CA PRO A 8 -3.10 -4.94 13.41
C PRO A 8 -1.64 -4.85 13.87
N ASP A 9 -0.98 -5.99 14.07
CA ASP A 9 0.45 -6.01 14.44
C ASP A 9 1.33 -5.57 13.28
N ILE A 10 1.01 -5.99 12.04
CA ILE A 10 1.69 -5.51 10.83
C ILE A 10 1.52 -4.00 10.68
N VAL A 11 0.32 -3.46 10.93
CA VAL A 11 0.08 -2.01 10.91
C VAL A 11 1.00 -1.29 11.90
N LYS A 12 1.12 -1.78 13.14
CA LYS A 12 2.03 -1.19 14.14
C LYS A 12 3.50 -1.26 13.70
N THR A 13 3.93 -2.36 13.07
CA THR A 13 5.28 -2.47 12.53
C THR A 13 5.51 -1.51 11.37
N LEU A 14 4.52 -1.31 10.49
CA LEU A 14 4.60 -0.31 9.43
C LEU A 14 4.70 1.11 10.03
N GLU A 15 3.92 1.41 11.07
CA GLU A 15 3.97 2.70 11.79
C GLU A 15 5.36 2.96 12.39
N SER A 16 6.06 1.92 12.88
CA SER A 16 7.42 2.07 13.40
C SER A 16 8.48 2.25 12.30
N ILE A 17 8.20 1.81 11.07
CA ILE A 17 9.08 1.98 9.91
C ILE A 17 8.96 3.40 9.32
N VAL A 18 7.75 3.88 9.03
CA VAL A 18 7.53 5.14 8.28
C VAL A 18 7.02 6.30 9.14
N GLY A 19 6.62 6.04 10.39
CA GLY A 19 5.91 6.97 11.26
C GLY A 19 4.39 6.83 11.16
N LYS A 20 3.70 6.94 12.30
CA LYS A 20 2.24 6.76 12.42
C LYS A 20 1.41 7.62 11.46
N GLU A 21 1.83 8.86 11.23
CA GLU A 21 1.15 9.79 10.32
C GLU A 21 1.19 9.36 8.84
N TYR A 22 2.04 8.39 8.51
CA TYR A 22 2.29 7.91 7.15
C TYR A 22 1.76 6.49 6.91
N VAL A 23 0.97 5.97 7.84
CA VAL A 23 0.23 4.70 7.70
C VAL A 23 -1.24 4.97 7.92
N SER A 24 -2.10 4.44 7.05
CA SER A 24 -3.55 4.57 7.21
C SER A 24 -4.28 3.28 6.85
N ALA A 25 -5.04 2.76 7.81
CA ALA A 25 -6.02 1.69 7.63
C ALA A 25 -7.46 2.23 7.56
N ASP A 26 -7.63 3.57 7.60
CA ASP A 26 -8.94 4.20 7.58
C ASP A 26 -9.71 3.88 6.29
N VAL A 27 -11.01 3.62 6.42
CA VAL A 27 -11.86 3.23 5.28
C VAL A 27 -11.88 4.33 4.22
N ALA A 28 -12.11 5.58 4.62
CA ALA A 28 -12.21 6.68 3.66
C ALA A 28 -10.87 6.90 2.93
N MET A 29 -9.75 6.84 3.66
CA MET A 29 -8.42 6.94 3.06
C MET A 29 -8.16 5.80 2.06
N ARG A 30 -8.40 4.55 2.44
CA ARG A 30 -8.17 3.38 1.56
C ARG A 30 -9.01 3.45 0.29
N HIS A 31 -10.28 3.86 0.41
CA HIS A 31 -11.17 4.01 -0.74
C HIS A 31 -10.79 5.20 -1.65
N SER A 32 -10.22 6.27 -1.11
CA SER A 32 -9.79 7.42 -1.92
C SER A 32 -8.66 7.09 -2.91
N TYR A 33 -7.90 6.02 -2.68
CA TYR A 33 -6.91 5.55 -3.65
C TYR A 33 -7.52 4.76 -4.81
N LEU A 34 -8.71 4.16 -4.61
CA LEU A 34 -9.42 3.46 -5.68
C LEU A 34 -10.12 4.41 -6.66
N SER A 35 -10.60 5.57 -6.19
CA SER A 35 -11.24 6.57 -7.06
C SER A 35 -10.26 7.17 -8.08
N ARG A 36 -8.95 6.91 -7.93
CA ARG A 36 -7.89 7.33 -8.86
C ARG A 36 -7.61 6.29 -9.96
N GLY A 37 -8.22 5.10 -9.89
CA GLY A 37 -8.14 4.11 -10.95
C GLY A 37 -8.82 4.62 -12.23
N ILE A 38 -8.22 4.33 -13.38
CA ILE A 38 -8.83 4.62 -14.68
C ILE A 38 -8.87 3.34 -15.52
N MET A 39 -9.62 3.37 -16.63
CA MET A 39 -9.77 2.27 -17.59
C MET A 39 -10.72 1.12 -17.19
N GLY A 40 -11.60 1.31 -16.20
CA GLY A 40 -12.67 0.34 -15.88
C GLY A 40 -12.16 -1.00 -15.34
N LEU A 41 -10.93 -1.04 -14.84
CA LEU A 41 -10.35 -2.21 -14.19
C LEU A 41 -11.02 -2.47 -12.84
N GLU A 42 -11.37 -3.74 -12.56
CA GLU A 42 -11.78 -4.17 -11.24
C GLU A 42 -10.56 -4.15 -10.30
N ALA A 43 -10.63 -3.32 -9.26
CA ALA A 43 -9.59 -3.18 -8.26
C ALA A 43 -10.09 -3.58 -6.87
N THR A 44 -9.19 -4.13 -6.08
CA THR A 44 -9.44 -4.48 -4.67
C THR A 44 -9.01 -3.31 -3.79
N THR A 45 -9.83 -2.96 -2.80
CA THR A 45 -9.44 -1.95 -1.79
C THR A 45 -8.21 -2.43 -1.04
N PRO A 46 -7.14 -1.61 -0.93
CA PRO A 46 -6.01 -1.97 -0.08
C PRO A 46 -6.46 -2.10 1.37
N GLU A 47 -5.71 -2.85 2.17
CA GLU A 47 -5.97 -3.03 3.59
C GLU A 47 -5.23 -1.97 4.42
N VAL A 48 -4.12 -1.47 3.90
CA VAL A 48 -3.36 -0.36 4.48
C VAL A 48 -2.66 0.45 3.40
N VAL A 49 -2.57 1.76 3.61
CA VAL A 49 -1.76 2.67 2.79
C VAL A 49 -0.52 3.06 3.57
N VAL A 50 0.65 3.00 2.94
CA VAL A 50 1.95 3.32 3.54
C VAL A 50 2.68 4.34 2.65
N ARG A 51 3.15 5.45 3.24
CA ARG A 51 3.78 6.58 2.53
C ARG A 51 5.24 6.80 2.97
N PRO A 52 6.20 6.02 2.45
CA PRO A 52 7.61 6.18 2.80
C PRO A 52 8.20 7.47 2.22
N ARG A 53 9.25 7.97 2.87
CA ARG A 53 10.10 9.07 2.42
C ARG A 53 11.46 8.60 1.91
N TYR A 54 12.03 7.58 2.54
CA TYR A 54 13.40 7.16 2.29
C TYR A 54 13.48 5.74 1.73
N VAL A 55 14.55 5.46 0.97
CA VAL A 55 14.81 4.13 0.39
C VAL A 55 14.85 3.03 1.46
N GLU A 56 15.42 3.32 2.63
CA GLU A 56 15.48 2.34 3.74
C GLU A 56 14.10 1.99 4.31
N GLU A 57 13.14 2.92 4.27
CA GLU A 57 11.77 2.64 4.69
C GLU A 57 11.08 1.72 3.69
N VAL A 58 11.21 2.00 2.38
CA VAL A 58 10.71 1.13 1.30
C VAL A 58 11.28 -0.29 1.47
N ARG A 59 12.59 -0.41 1.66
CA ARG A 59 13.27 -1.69 1.86
C ARG A 59 12.67 -2.47 3.04
N LYS A 60 12.50 -1.82 4.20
CA LYS A 60 11.94 -2.46 5.40
C LYS A 60 10.49 -2.91 5.19
N VAL A 61 9.66 -2.10 4.51
CA VAL A 61 8.28 -2.46 4.18
C VAL A 61 8.23 -3.69 3.28
N LEU A 62 9.06 -3.75 2.23
CA LEU A 62 9.10 -4.88 1.29
C LEU A 62 9.59 -6.17 1.96
N ILE A 63 10.59 -6.09 2.84
CA ILE A 63 11.06 -7.25 3.63
C ILE A 63 9.93 -7.77 4.52
N LEU A 64 9.29 -6.89 5.30
CA LEU A 64 8.17 -7.25 6.17
C LEU A 64 7.03 -7.91 5.40
N ALA A 65 6.65 -7.34 4.25
CA ALA A 65 5.59 -7.86 3.41
C ALA A 65 5.92 -9.25 2.87
N ASN A 66 7.16 -9.46 2.43
CA ASN A 66 7.63 -10.75 1.91
C ASN A 66 7.65 -11.83 3.01
N GLU A 67 8.17 -11.52 4.19
CA GLU A 67 8.21 -12.44 5.34
C GLU A 67 6.80 -12.89 5.77
N ASN A 68 5.81 -12.00 5.64
CA ASN A 68 4.42 -12.28 6.00
C ASN A 68 3.57 -12.71 4.80
N HIS A 69 4.15 -12.85 3.61
CA HIS A 69 3.45 -13.21 2.38
C HIS A 69 2.23 -12.30 2.09
N ILE A 70 2.42 -10.99 2.26
CA ILE A 70 1.43 -9.92 2.03
C ILE A 70 1.74 -9.25 0.69
N PRO A 71 0.73 -8.97 -0.16
CA PRO A 71 0.97 -8.35 -1.45
C PRO A 71 1.21 -6.85 -1.29
N VAL A 72 2.06 -6.30 -2.16
CA VAL A 72 2.39 -4.87 -2.19
C VAL A 72 2.09 -4.32 -3.57
N THR A 73 1.28 -3.25 -3.61
CA THR A 73 1.00 -2.50 -4.84
C THR A 73 1.68 -1.13 -4.74
N PRO A 74 2.74 -0.85 -5.53
CA PRO A 74 3.34 0.47 -5.57
C PRO A 74 2.40 1.46 -6.24
N ALA A 75 2.37 2.68 -5.74
CA ALA A 75 1.56 3.78 -6.26
C ALA A 75 2.42 5.04 -6.42
N ALA A 76 2.33 5.68 -7.59
CA ALA A 76 3.07 6.91 -7.91
C ALA A 76 2.20 7.84 -8.77
N GLY A 77 2.50 9.15 -8.76
CA GLY A 77 1.70 10.20 -9.39
C GLY A 77 1.82 10.35 -10.91
N GLY A 78 2.16 9.28 -11.65
CA GLY A 78 2.38 9.34 -13.09
C GLY A 78 1.09 9.33 -13.92
N LEU A 79 1.02 10.19 -14.95
CA LEU A 79 -0.14 10.40 -15.85
C LEU A 79 -0.26 9.37 -16.99
N SER A 80 0.56 8.32 -17.00
CA SER A 80 0.52 7.29 -18.05
C SER A 80 -0.49 6.20 -17.70
N GLY A 81 -1.75 6.37 -18.10
CA GLY A 81 -2.72 5.27 -18.13
C GLY A 81 -3.31 4.83 -16.79
N GLY A 82 -2.92 5.43 -15.66
CA GLY A 82 -3.70 5.39 -14.42
C GLY A 82 -2.92 5.24 -13.14
N TYR A 83 -3.65 5.37 -12.04
CA TYR A 83 -3.11 5.11 -10.72
C TYR A 83 -3.01 3.60 -10.51
N ALA A 84 -1.83 3.11 -10.11
CA ALA A 84 -1.66 1.71 -9.76
C ALA A 84 -2.55 1.37 -8.55
N ALA A 85 -3.45 0.42 -8.74
CA ALA A 85 -4.41 -0.03 -7.75
C ALA A 85 -4.27 -1.54 -7.55
N PRO A 86 -4.57 -2.08 -6.34
CA PRO A 86 -4.44 -3.51 -6.10
C PRO A 86 -5.43 -4.29 -6.98
N LEU A 87 -4.97 -5.35 -7.63
CA LEU A 87 -5.79 -6.21 -8.51
C LEU A 87 -6.02 -7.61 -7.93
N ILE A 88 -5.42 -7.91 -6.78
CA ILE A 88 -5.47 -9.21 -6.14
C ILE A 88 -6.16 -9.11 -4.78
N GLN A 89 -6.73 -10.24 -4.35
CA GLN A 89 -7.33 -10.36 -3.04
C GLN A 89 -6.46 -11.30 -2.16
N PRO A 90 -6.10 -10.88 -0.93
CA PRO A 90 -6.31 -9.56 -0.33
C PRO A 90 -5.60 -8.39 -1.03
N GLY A 91 -6.14 -7.18 -0.86
CA GLY A 91 -5.58 -5.95 -1.44
C GLY A 91 -4.26 -5.50 -0.79
N GLY A 92 -3.93 -6.02 0.38
CA GLY A 92 -2.62 -5.88 1.03
C GLY A 92 -2.19 -4.43 1.27
N ILE A 93 -0.91 -4.17 1.01
CA ILE A 93 -0.26 -2.88 1.24
C ILE A 93 -0.25 -2.06 -0.05
N LEU A 94 -0.87 -0.89 -0.03
CA LEU A 94 -0.63 0.14 -1.05
C LEU A 94 0.56 1.00 -0.63
N LEU A 95 1.63 0.99 -1.43
CA LEU A 95 2.87 1.71 -1.16
C LEU A 95 2.90 3.00 -1.99
N ASP A 96 2.47 4.11 -1.41
CA ASP A 96 2.40 5.41 -2.07
C ASP A 96 3.74 6.15 -1.95
N LEU A 97 4.45 6.19 -3.08
CA LEU A 97 5.79 6.75 -3.21
C LEU A 97 5.80 8.27 -3.41
N SER A 98 4.64 8.94 -3.38
CA SER A 98 4.53 10.39 -3.62
C SER A 98 5.26 11.27 -2.61
N ARG A 99 5.64 10.73 -1.46
CA ARG A 99 6.44 11.42 -0.43
C ARG A 99 7.94 11.33 -0.69
N MET A 100 8.43 10.45 -1.56
CA MET A 100 9.87 10.36 -1.89
C MET A 100 10.30 11.52 -2.80
N ASP A 101 11.51 12.06 -2.61
CA ASP A 101 12.14 13.06 -3.47
C ASP A 101 13.51 12.63 -4.01
#